data_AF-A0A956HEP2-F1
#
_entry.id   AF-A0A956HEP2-F1
#
_cell.length_a   1.000
_cell.length_b   1.000
_cell.length_c   1.000
_cell.angle_alpha   90.00
_cell.angle_beta   90.00
_cell.angle_gamma   90.00
#
_symmetry.space_group_name_H-M   'P 1'
#
loop_
_entity.id
_entity.type
_entity.pdbx_description
1 polymer ?
#
loop_
_entity_poly.entity_id
_entity_poly.type
_entity_poly.pdbx_seq_one_letter_code
_entity_poly.pdbx_strand_id
1 'polypeptide(L)' 'AAIEAGYDRAFTTILDSQLTTAIAGLVLWQFGTGPIRGFAITLLIGITTSIFTAVFCTRVFFDFRANRRGYTRVSI' A
#
# COMPACT_ATOMS: atom_id res chain seq x y z
N ALA A 1 1.92 -24.18 -8.08
CA ALA A 1 0.72 -23.70 -8.81
C ALA A 1 -0.30 -23.04 -7.88
N ALA A 2 -0.98 -23.76 -6.99
CA ALA A 2 -2.05 -23.18 -6.15
C ALA A 2 -1.58 -22.10 -5.14
N ILE A 3 -0.41 -22.29 -4.53
CA ILE A 3 0.14 -21.36 -3.52
C ILE A 3 0.56 -20.02 -4.15
N GLU A 4 1.16 -20.08 -5.33
CA GLU A 4 1.71 -18.91 -6.04
C GLU A 4 0.59 -18.05 -6.65
N ALA A 5 -0.42 -18.70 -7.25
CA ALA A 5 -1.63 -18.02 -7.71
C ALA A 5 -2.45 -17.41 -6.54
N GLY A 6 -2.43 -18.06 -5.37
CA GLY A 6 -3.04 -17.54 -4.15
C GLY A 6 -2.32 -16.29 -3.61
N TYR A 7 -0.99 -16.27 -3.70
CA TYR A 7 -0.18 -15.15 -3.23
C TYR A 7 -0.37 -13.89 -4.10
N ASP A 8 -0.36 -14.01 -5.42
CA ASP A 8 -0.59 -12.88 -6.34
C ASP A 8 -1.98 -12.27 -6.18
N ARG A 9 -3.01 -13.11 -6.02
CA ARG A 9 -4.37 -12.63 -5.75
C ARG A 9 -4.50 -11.99 -4.38
N ALA A 10 -3.87 -12.55 -3.36
CA ALA A 10 -3.88 -11.96 -2.02
C ALA A 10 -3.22 -10.57 -2.04
N PHE A 11 -2.08 -10.42 -2.72
CA PHE A 11 -1.37 -9.14 -2.81
C PHE A 11 -2.20 -8.07 -3.52
N THR A 12 -2.84 -8.43 -4.63
CA THR A 12 -3.73 -7.51 -5.37
C THR A 12 -4.96 -7.12 -4.53
N THR A 13 -5.55 -8.09 -3.82
CA THR A 13 -6.70 -7.85 -2.94
C THR A 13 -6.37 -6.90 -1.78
N ILE A 14 -5.16 -7.00 -1.23
CA ILE A 14 -4.68 -6.12 -0.16
C ILE A 14 -4.52 -4.68 -0.68
N LEU A 15 -3.95 -4.51 -1.88
CA LEU A 15 -3.82 -3.19 -2.51
C LEU A 15 -5.18 -2.56 -2.82
N ASP A 16 -6.11 -3.33 -3.39
CA ASP A 16 -7.47 -2.85 -3.68
C ASP A 16 -8.26 -2.50 -2.41
N SER A 17 -8.01 -3.19 -1.30
CA SER A 17 -8.63 -2.87 0.00
C SER A 17 -8.18 -1.50 0.52
N GLN A 18 -6.90 -1.16 0.39
CA GLN A 18 -6.37 0.15 0.77
C GLN A 18 -6.93 1.26 -0.14
N LEU A 19 -7.05 0.99 -1.44
CA LEU A 19 -7.64 1.93 -2.40
C LEU A 19 -9.11 2.21 -2.08
N THR A 20 -9.90 1.17 -1.81
CA THR A 20 -11.32 1.30 -1.44
C THR A 20 -11.48 2.12 -0.16
N THR A 21 -10.60 1.91 0.83
CA THR A 21 -10.61 2.68 2.08
C THR A 21 -10.26 4.15 1.84
N ALA A 22 -9.35 4.45 0.91
CA ALA A 22 -9.04 5.83 0.52
C ALA A 22 -10.24 6.53 -0.12
N ILE A 23 -10.97 5.82 -0.98
CA ILE A 23 -12.21 6.32 -1.58
C ILE A 23 -13.26 6.61 -0.51
N ALA A 24 -13.44 5.71 0.47
CA ALA A 24 -14.33 5.95 1.61
C ALA A 24 -13.92 7.20 2.40
N GLY A 25 -12.61 7.39 2.64
CA GLY A 25 -12.07 8.61 3.26
C GLY A 25 -12.37 9.88 2.46
N LEU A 26 -12.24 9.85 1.14
CA LEU A 26 -12.59 10.97 0.27
C LEU A 26 -14.09 11.31 0.33
N VAL A 27 -14.95 10.29 0.33
CA VAL A 27 -16.40 10.47 0.49
C VAL A 27 -16.72 11.09 1.85
N LEU A 28 -16.12 10.59 2.93
CA LEU A 28 -16.28 11.15 4.28
C LEU A 28 -15.74 12.57 4.39
N TRP A 29 -14.69 12.93 3.65
CA TRP A 29 -14.17 14.30 3.64
C TRP A 29 -15.10 15.28 2.91
N GLN A 30 -15.76 14.82 1.84
CA GLN A 30 -16.68 15.63 1.03
C GLN A 30 -18.04 15.79 1.72
N PHE A 31 -18.58 14.73 2.30
CA PHE A 31 -19.93 14.70 2.89
C PHE A 31 -19.94 14.80 4.43
N GLY A 32 -18.80 14.64 5.09
CA GLY A 32 -18.68 14.68 6.55
C GLY A 32 -18.61 16.11 7.10
N THR A 33 -19.22 16.33 8.26
CA THR A 33 -19.21 17.61 8.98
C THR A 33 -18.43 17.51 10.29
N GLY A 34 -17.84 18.64 10.70
CA GLY A 34 -17.16 18.82 11.99
C GLY A 34 -16.10 17.73 12.30
N PRO A 35 -16.36 16.81 13.25
CA PRO A 35 -15.41 15.75 13.63
C PRO A 35 -15.09 14.74 12.53
N ILE A 36 -16.08 14.39 11.70
CA ILE A 36 -15.96 13.33 10.67
C ILE A 36 -14.97 13.77 9.58
N ARG A 37 -14.93 15.07 9.28
CA ARG A 37 -13.99 15.64 8.32
C ARG A 37 -12.55 15.58 8.82
N GLY A 38 -12.34 15.78 10.13
CA GLY A 38 -11.04 15.59 10.78
C GLY A 38 -10.57 14.13 10.76
N PHE A 39 -11.48 13.19 11.01
CA PHE A 39 -11.21 11.75 10.87
C PHE A 39 -10.86 11.36 9.42
N ALA A 40 -11.57 11.91 8.44
CA ALA A 40 -11.31 11.63 7.03
C ALA A 40 -9.90 12.07 6.61
N ILE A 41 -9.43 13.22 7.10
CA ILE A 41 -8.09 13.75 6.80
C ILE A 41 -7.01 12.85 7.42
N THR A 42 -7.16 12.44 8.68
CA THR A 42 -6.18 11.55 9.33
C THR A 42 -6.14 10.17 8.66
N LEU A 43 -7.29 9.63 8.26
CA LEU A 43 -7.38 8.39 7.49
C LEU A 43 -6.61 8.49 6.16
N LEU A 44 -6.80 9.59 5.41
CA LEU A 44 -6.11 9.80 4.13
C LEU A 44 -4.58 9.91 4.29
N ILE A 45 -4.12 10.59 5.34
CA ILE A 45 -2.68 10.69 5.67
C ILE A 45 -2.11 9.31 6.07
N GLY A 46 -2.88 8.52 6.83
CA GLY A 46 -2.52 7.17 7.21
C GLY A 46 -2.34 6.25 6.00
N ILE A 47 -3.24 6.34 5.01
CA ILE A 47 -3.16 5.52 3.80
C ILE A 47 -1.99 5.95 2.91
N THR A 48 -1.76 7.24 2.71
CA THR A 48 -0.59 7.72 1.94
C THR A 48 0.72 7.30 2.59
N THR A 49 0.83 7.40 3.92
CA THR A 49 2.00 6.93 4.66
C THR A 49 2.17 5.41 4.56
N SER A 50 1.07 4.65 4.59
CA SER A 50 1.08 3.19 4.42
C SER A 50 1.55 2.78 3.03
N ILE A 51 1.05 3.42 1.96
CA ILE A 51 1.48 3.14 0.57
C ILE A 51 2.95 3.52 0.38
N PHE A 52 3.37 4.67 0.90
CA PHE A 52 4.78 5.07 0.87
C PHE A 52 5.67 4.05 1.57
N THR A 53 5.27 3.62 2.77
CA THR A 53 5.96 2.58 3.53
C THR A 53 5.97 1.26 2.77
N ALA A 54 4.87 0.88 2.10
CA ALA A 54 4.82 -0.34 1.31
C ALA A 54 5.80 -0.30 0.14
N VAL A 55 5.83 0.78 -0.64
CA VAL A 55 6.77 0.94 -1.77
C VAL A 55 8.22 0.98 -1.28
N PHE A 56 8.50 1.72 -0.22
CA PHE A 56 9.84 1.82 0.36
C PHE A 56 10.28 0.51 0.99
N CYS A 57 9.43 -0.14 1.78
CA CYS A 57 9.69 -1.47 2.34
C CYS A 57 9.87 -2.51 1.24
N THR A 58 9.11 -2.47 0.14
CA THR A 58 9.32 -3.40 -0.97
C THR A 58 10.67 -3.15 -1.63
N ARG A 59 11.05 -1.89 -1.90
CA ARG A 59 12.40 -1.54 -2.40
C ARG A 59 13.50 -2.04 -1.47
N VAL A 60 13.44 -1.69 -0.19
CA VAL A 60 14.43 -2.09 0.82
C VAL A 60 14.45 -3.61 1.03
N PHE A 61 13.30 -4.27 1.08
CA PHE A 61 13.22 -5.72 1.24
C PHE A 61 13.74 -6.45 0.01
N PHE A 62 13.42 -5.97 -1.19
CA PHE A 62 13.92 -6.53 -2.44
C PHE A 62 15.42 -6.31 -2.57
N ASP A 63 15.91 -5.10 -2.27
CA ASP A 63 17.34 -4.78 -2.24
C ASP A 63 18.08 -5.59 -1.17
N PHE A 64 17.53 -5.74 0.03
CA PHE A 64 18.10 -6.54 1.12
C PHE A 64 18.17 -8.03 0.73
N ARG A 65 17.12 -8.54 0.08
CA ARG A 65 17.07 -9.94 -0.39
C ARG A 65 17.97 -10.17 -1.60
N ALA A 66 18.09 -9.19 -2.51
CA ALA A 66 19.02 -9.20 -3.64
C ALA A 66 20.48 -9.12 -3.17
N ASN A 67 20.77 -8.29 -2.16
CA ASN A 67 22.11 -8.13 -1.59
C ASN A 67 22.58 -9.39 -0.85
N ARG A 68 21.68 -10.13 -0.18
CA ARG A 68 22.01 -11.47 0.38
C ARG A 68 22.31 -12.53 -0.68
N ARG A 69 22.07 -12.26 -1.97
CA ARG A 69 22.31 -13.19 -3.08
C ARG A 69 23.30 -12.69 -4.14
N GLY A 70 23.98 -11.56 -3.94
CA GLY A 70 25.09 -11.14 -4.81
C GLY A 70 24.74 -11.01 -6.29
N TYR A 71 23.55 -10.52 -6.65
CA TYR A 71 23.20 -10.27 -8.06
C TYR A 71 23.48 -8.84 -8.47
N THR A 72 24.69 -8.69 -8.99
CA THR A 72 25.15 -7.70 -9.98
C THR A 72 24.04 -7.39 -11.00
N ARG A 73 23.78 -6.09 -11.23
CA ARG A 73 23.07 -5.49 -12.37
C ARG A 73 21.73 -6.12 -12.78
N VAL A 74 20.65 -5.37 -12.59
CA VAL A 74 19.61 -5.32 -13.63
C VAL A 74 19.38 -3.87 -14.01
N SER A 75 20.05 -3.51 -15.09
CA SER A 75 19.72 -2.40 -15.96
C SER A 75 18.43 -2.71 -16.71
N ILE A 76 17.63 -1.65 -16.89
CA ILE A 76 16.39 -1.49 -17.68
C ILE A 76 15.12 -1.64 -16.84
#